data_AF-A0A059WT22-F1
#
_entry.id   AF-A0A059WT22-F1
#
_cell.length_a   1.000
_cell.length_b   1.000
_cell.length_c   1.000
_cell.angle_alpha   90.00
_cell.angle_beta   90.00
_cell.angle_gamma   90.00
#
_symmetry.space_group_name_H-M   'P 1'
#
loop_
_entity.id
_entity.type
_entity.pdbx_description
1 polymer ?
#
loop_
_entity_poly.entity_id
_entity_poly.type
_entity_poly.pdbx_seq_one_letter_code
_entity_poly.pdbx_strand_id
1 'polypeptide(L)'
;DLVKVPIQDSYQAEYLQFWKAAPPPSQSASGQVNWEDVLPQLGLTSLRPNEALTITTVFTALKALDAGVINHAGVIGLRDEFQNELAAPQQAEVPIRIIAGPSEAQPTATATPKPRSKPQQATPTLETPALPTPTTIAITATAELTASVPTSDSIPTPTLVPAHLPRTGTGDPSSAWLIVALALLLGGVLALLYRRVLSR
;
A
#
# COMPACT_ATOMS: atom_id res chain seq x y z
N ASP A 1 -17.27 -0.52 4.61
CA ASP A 1 -16.15 -1.42 4.28
C ASP A 1 -15.57 -1.10 2.92
N LEU A 2 -14.26 -1.23 2.73
CA LEU A 2 -13.66 -1.09 1.40
C LEU A 2 -13.82 -2.40 0.64
N VAL A 3 -14.31 -2.33 -0.60
CA VAL A 3 -14.52 -3.51 -1.46
C VAL A 3 -13.63 -3.50 -2.70
N LYS A 4 -12.91 -2.40 -2.94
CA LYS A 4 -11.83 -2.33 -3.94
C LYS A 4 -10.70 -1.48 -3.41
N VAL A 5 -9.48 -2.02 -3.43
CA VAL A 5 -8.29 -1.32 -2.96
C VAL A 5 -7.19 -1.34 -4.03
N PRO A 6 -7.22 -0.40 -4.99
CA PRO A 6 -6.19 -0.27 -6.00
C PRO A 6 -4.97 0.46 -5.44
N ILE A 7 -3.78 -0.06 -5.70
CA ILE A 7 -2.52 0.48 -5.17
C ILE A 7 -1.57 0.77 -6.32
N GLN A 8 -0.85 1.87 -6.20
CA GLN A 8 0.18 2.31 -7.12
C GLN A 8 1.45 2.62 -6.32
N ASP A 9 2.55 1.98 -6.70
CA ASP A 9 3.89 2.25 -6.18
C ASP A 9 4.71 2.86 -7.33
N SER A 10 5.23 4.07 -7.12
CA SER A 10 6.05 4.81 -8.08
C SER A 10 7.45 4.99 -7.53
N TYR A 11 8.45 4.70 -8.35
CA TYR A 11 9.85 4.71 -7.93
C TYR A 11 10.77 5.31 -8.99
N GLN A 12 11.92 5.82 -8.56
CA GLN A 12 12.92 6.37 -9.48
C GLN A 12 13.73 5.24 -10.12
N ALA A 13 13.43 4.93 -11.38
CA ALA A 13 14.04 3.83 -12.14
C ALA A 13 15.56 3.96 -12.35
N GLU A 14 16.12 5.15 -12.16
CA GLU A 14 17.57 5.37 -12.18
C GLU A 14 18.28 4.72 -10.98
N TYR A 15 17.59 4.63 -9.84
CA TYR A 15 18.16 4.16 -8.56
C TYR A 15 17.64 2.78 -8.16
N LEU A 16 16.40 2.44 -8.55
CA LEU A 16 15.75 1.20 -8.16
C LEU A 16 15.24 0.45 -9.40
N GLN A 17 15.30 -0.88 -9.35
CA GLN A 17 14.64 -1.77 -10.29
C GLN A 17 13.71 -2.71 -9.53
N PHE A 18 12.43 -2.74 -9.89
CA PHE A 18 11.47 -3.68 -9.31
C PHE A 18 11.88 -5.13 -9.59
N TRP A 19 11.89 -5.96 -8.54
CA TRP A 19 12.20 -7.38 -8.66
C TRP A 19 10.97 -8.27 -8.49
N LYS A 20 10.26 -8.11 -7.37
CA LYS A 20 9.04 -8.88 -7.06
C LYS A 20 8.22 -8.20 -5.97
N ALA A 21 6.97 -8.63 -5.82
CA ALA A 21 6.14 -8.27 -4.70
C ALA A 21 5.25 -9.42 -4.23
N ALA A 22 4.77 -9.31 -3.00
CA ALA A 22 3.74 -10.16 -2.43
C ALA A 22 2.67 -9.26 -1.77
N PRO A 23 1.40 -9.32 -2.21
CA PRO A 23 0.89 -10.07 -3.36
C PRO A 23 1.47 -9.58 -4.70
N PRO A 24 1.46 -10.40 -5.77
CA PRO A 24 2.01 -10.01 -7.07
C PRO A 24 1.23 -8.83 -7.68
N PRO A 25 1.90 -7.93 -8.42
CA PRO A 25 1.21 -6.79 -9.02
C PRO A 25 0.38 -7.22 -10.22
N SER A 26 -0.65 -6.43 -10.53
CA SER A 26 -1.42 -6.58 -11.75
C SER A 26 -0.63 -6.14 -12.98
N GLN A 27 0.19 -5.08 -12.81
CA GLN A 27 1.03 -4.52 -13.86
C GLN A 27 2.34 -4.00 -13.27
N SER A 28 3.43 -4.13 -14.01
CA SER A 28 4.72 -3.55 -13.63
C SER A 28 5.42 -2.98 -14.86
N ALA A 29 5.92 -1.76 -14.74
CA ALA A 29 6.73 -1.08 -15.74
C ALA A 29 7.92 -0.40 -15.05
N SER A 30 8.88 0.08 -15.84
CA SER A 30 10.00 0.84 -15.29
C SER A 30 9.48 2.09 -14.57
N GLY A 31 9.77 2.20 -13.28
CA GLY A 31 9.39 3.33 -12.43
C GLY A 31 7.98 3.25 -11.82
N GLN A 32 7.20 2.20 -12.11
CA GLN A 32 5.86 2.05 -11.54
C GLN A 32 5.40 0.59 -11.43
N VAL A 33 4.73 0.27 -10.33
CA VAL A 33 4.08 -1.02 -10.08
C VAL A 33 2.64 -0.77 -9.61
N ASN A 34 1.67 -1.49 -10.19
CA ASN A 34 0.26 -1.28 -9.94
C ASN A 34 -0.46 -2.57 -9.53
N TRP A 35 -1.38 -2.46 -8.57
CA TRP A 35 -2.35 -3.48 -8.19
C TRP A 35 -3.74 -2.91 -8.45
N GLU A 36 -4.53 -3.54 -9.33
CA GLU A 36 -5.90 -3.09 -9.62
C GLU A 36 -6.84 -3.29 -8.43
N ASP A 37 -6.62 -4.38 -7.69
CA ASP A 37 -7.26 -4.68 -6.42
C ASP A 37 -6.44 -5.74 -5.67
N VAL A 38 -6.19 -5.49 -4.38
CA VAL A 38 -5.40 -6.38 -3.53
C VAL A 38 -6.27 -7.31 -2.68
N LEU A 39 -7.55 -7.00 -2.47
CA LEU A 39 -8.40 -7.80 -1.60
C LEU A 39 -8.54 -9.26 -2.06
N PRO A 40 -8.86 -9.55 -3.34
CA PRO A 40 -9.04 -10.92 -3.79
C PRO A 40 -7.74 -11.74 -3.71
N GLN A 41 -6.59 -11.07 -3.86
CA GLN A 41 -5.28 -11.71 -3.80
C GLN A 41 -4.90 -12.16 -2.39
N LEU A 42 -5.50 -11.51 -1.38
CA LEU A 42 -5.37 -11.86 0.03
C LEU A 42 -6.49 -12.77 0.52
N GLY A 43 -7.40 -13.21 -0.37
CA GLY A 43 -8.57 -14.02 0.00
C GLY A 43 -9.67 -13.22 0.73
N LEU A 44 -9.65 -11.89 0.60
CA LEU A 44 -10.60 -10.98 1.21
C LEU A 44 -11.61 -10.50 0.18
N THR A 45 -12.84 -10.27 0.62
CA THR A 45 -13.90 -9.65 -0.19
C THR A 45 -14.17 -8.20 0.21
N SER A 46 -13.74 -7.82 1.42
CA SER A 46 -13.88 -6.47 1.95
C SER A 46 -12.85 -6.23 3.04
N LEU A 47 -12.50 -4.96 3.28
CA LEU A 47 -11.65 -4.50 4.36
C LEU A 47 -12.49 -3.64 5.32
N ARG A 48 -12.54 -4.04 6.59
CA ARG A 48 -13.34 -3.33 7.60
C ARG A 48 -12.61 -2.06 8.08
N PRO A 49 -13.32 -1.12 8.71
CA PRO A 49 -12.68 0.02 9.37
C PRO A 49 -11.59 -0.43 10.34
N ASN A 50 -10.44 0.25 10.30
CA ASN A 50 -9.23 -0.03 11.09
C ASN A 50 -8.54 -1.38 10.80
N GLU A 51 -8.96 -2.11 9.77
CA GLU A 51 -8.23 -3.27 9.29
C GLU A 51 -7.08 -2.81 8.37
N ALA A 52 -5.95 -3.50 8.45
CA ALA A 52 -4.75 -3.17 7.69
C ALA A 52 -4.39 -4.31 6.74
N LEU A 53 -3.86 -3.94 5.57
CA LEU A 53 -3.27 -4.86 4.61
C LEU A 53 -1.78 -4.54 4.45
N THR A 54 -0.99 -5.57 4.16
CA THR A 54 0.46 -5.42 3.95
C THR A 54 0.82 -5.89 2.55
N ILE A 55 1.60 -5.07 1.86
CA ILE A 55 2.22 -5.41 0.57
C ILE A 55 3.72 -5.26 0.75
N THR A 56 4.44 -6.30 0.38
CA THR A 56 5.90 -6.31 0.43
C THR A 56 6.44 -6.24 -0.98
N THR A 57 7.08 -5.12 -1.32
CA THR A 57 7.80 -4.93 -2.59
C THR A 57 9.30 -5.12 -2.36
N VAL A 58 9.99 -5.68 -3.37
CA VAL A 58 11.44 -5.83 -3.34
C VAL A 58 12.04 -5.17 -4.58
N PHE A 59 13.03 -4.33 -4.34
CA PHE A 59 13.77 -3.61 -5.36
C PHE A 59 15.25 -3.96 -5.33
N THR A 60 15.86 -4.02 -6.51
CA THR A 60 17.32 -4.03 -6.69
C THR A 60 17.81 -2.59 -6.75
N ALA A 61 18.79 -2.25 -5.91
CA ALA A 61 19.47 -0.95 -5.96
C ALA A 61 20.48 -0.92 -7.11
N LEU A 62 20.42 0.13 -7.94
CA LEU A 62 21.25 0.29 -9.14
C LEU A 62 22.41 1.28 -8.97
N LYS A 63 22.25 2.29 -8.09
CA LYS A 63 23.23 3.35 -7.85
C LYS A 63 23.22 3.77 -6.38
N ALA A 64 24.36 4.22 -5.88
CA ALA A 64 24.45 4.85 -4.57
C ALA A 64 23.60 6.13 -4.47
N LEU A 65 23.03 6.37 -3.28
CA LEU A 65 22.23 7.54 -2.94
C LEU A 65 22.41 7.82 -1.44
N ASP A 66 22.89 9.01 -1.11
CA ASP A 66 23.22 9.37 0.28
C ASP A 66 21.99 9.45 1.21
N ALA A 67 20.84 9.85 0.68
CA ALA A 67 19.48 9.65 1.20
C ALA A 67 18.47 10.39 0.30
N GLY A 68 17.28 9.83 0.10
CA GLY A 68 16.17 10.52 -0.55
C GLY A 68 14.88 9.72 -0.54
N VAL A 69 13.75 10.38 -0.76
CA VAL A 69 12.49 9.70 -1.04
C VAL A 69 12.47 9.41 -2.55
N ILE A 70 12.62 8.13 -2.89
CA ILE A 70 12.70 7.64 -4.27
C ILE A 70 11.66 6.56 -4.58
N ASN A 71 10.81 6.24 -3.60
CA ASN A 71 9.65 5.37 -3.72
C ASN A 71 8.47 6.05 -2.99
N HIS A 72 7.35 6.13 -3.69
CA HIS A 72 6.06 6.58 -3.17
C HIS A 72 5.00 5.52 -3.48
N ALA A 73 4.38 4.97 -2.44
CA ALA A 73 3.28 4.02 -2.55
C ALA A 73 1.98 4.69 -2.10
N GLY A 74 0.93 4.55 -2.90
CA GLY A 74 -0.36 5.19 -2.64
C GLY A 74 -1.51 4.30 -3.07
N VAL A 75 -2.66 4.56 -2.48
CA VAL A 75 -3.92 3.99 -2.92
C VAL A 75 -4.53 4.96 -3.94
N ILE A 76 -5.20 4.46 -4.97
CA ILE A 76 -5.93 5.29 -5.94
C ILE A 76 -7.33 4.71 -6.13
N GLY A 77 -8.36 5.54 -6.27
CA GLY A 77 -9.71 5.07 -6.62
C GLY A 77 -10.30 4.01 -5.68
N LEU A 78 -10.15 4.20 -4.36
CA LEU A 78 -10.78 3.38 -3.32
C LEU A 78 -12.28 3.28 -3.56
N ARG A 79 -12.88 2.11 -3.37
CA ARG A 79 -14.35 1.96 -3.38
C ARG A 79 -14.87 1.32 -2.12
N ASP A 80 -15.96 1.88 -1.61
CA ASP A 80 -16.75 1.31 -0.52
C ASP A 80 -17.81 0.32 -1.02
N GLU A 81 -18.51 -0.32 -0.08
CA GLU A 81 -19.57 -1.28 -0.37
C GLU A 81 -20.73 -0.70 -1.19
N PHE A 82 -20.89 0.63 -1.18
CA PHE A 82 -21.90 1.36 -1.93
C PHE A 82 -21.41 1.81 -3.31
N GLN A 83 -20.19 1.38 -3.71
CA GLN A 83 -19.51 1.78 -4.94
C GLN A 83 -19.15 3.26 -5.01
N ASN A 84 -19.18 3.97 -3.88
CA ASN A 84 -18.68 5.34 -3.81
C ASN A 84 -17.16 5.32 -3.92
N GLU A 85 -16.64 6.22 -4.75
CA GLU A 85 -15.21 6.47 -4.78
C GLU A 85 -14.82 7.31 -3.57
N LEU A 86 -13.84 6.83 -2.81
CA LEU A 86 -13.30 7.53 -1.66
C LEU A 86 -11.99 8.21 -2.07
N ALA A 87 -11.79 9.42 -1.55
CA ALA A 87 -10.52 10.10 -1.68
C ALA A 87 -9.41 9.23 -1.09
N ALA A 88 -8.34 9.03 -1.84
CA ALA A 88 -7.20 8.29 -1.37
C ALA A 88 -6.57 8.99 -0.15
N PRO A 89 -6.15 8.23 0.88
CA PRO A 89 -5.34 8.78 1.95
C PRO A 89 -4.00 9.29 1.41
N GLN A 90 -3.26 10.05 2.23
CA GLN A 90 -1.92 10.49 1.86
C GLN A 90 -1.02 9.28 1.52
N GLN A 91 -0.17 9.48 0.52
CA GLN A 91 0.77 8.45 0.06
C GLN A 91 1.80 8.15 1.15
N ALA A 92 2.28 6.91 1.18
CA ALA A 92 3.43 6.52 1.98
C ALA A 92 4.71 6.89 1.22
N GLU A 93 5.56 7.67 1.88
CA GLU A 93 6.90 8.03 1.39
C GLU A 93 7.94 7.19 2.12
N VAL A 94 8.82 6.52 1.36
CA VAL A 94 9.87 5.68 1.95
C VAL A 94 11.23 6.33 1.72
N PRO A 95 11.88 6.91 2.76
CA PRO A 95 13.23 7.41 2.65
C PRO A 95 14.20 6.23 2.52
N ILE A 96 14.98 6.22 1.43
CA ILE A 96 15.94 5.15 1.13
C ILE A 96 17.35 5.75 1.06
N ARG A 97 18.30 5.05 1.66
CA ARG A 97 19.75 5.31 1.55
C ARG A 97 20.41 4.10 0.93
N ILE A 98 21.15 4.30 -0.17
CA ILE A 98 21.86 3.25 -0.89
C ILE A 98 23.35 3.49 -0.72
N ILE A 99 24.00 2.60 0.03
CA ILE A 99 25.45 2.67 0.25
C ILE A 99 26.14 1.89 -0.87
N ALA A 100 27.16 2.52 -1.46
CA ALA A 100 27.98 1.91 -2.49
C ALA A 100 28.52 0.54 -2.06
N GLY A 101 28.37 -0.46 -2.92
CA GLY A 101 28.98 -1.77 -2.72
C GLY A 101 30.51 -1.69 -2.88
N PRO A 102 31.28 -2.68 -2.39
CA PRO A 102 32.73 -2.70 -2.50
C PRO A 102 33.27 -2.63 -3.95
N SER A 103 32.41 -2.86 -4.96
CA SER A 103 32.74 -2.75 -6.38
C SER A 103 32.58 -1.34 -6.96
N GLU A 104 31.87 -0.43 -6.28
CA GLU A 104 31.78 1.00 -6.64
C GLU A 104 32.88 1.85 -5.99
N ALA A 105 33.64 1.28 -5.04
CA ALA A 105 34.91 1.85 -4.63
C ALA A 105 35.88 1.72 -5.80
N GLN A 106 35.86 2.72 -6.68
CA GLN A 106 36.79 2.90 -7.78
C GLN A 106 38.20 2.49 -7.34
N PRO A 107 38.85 1.51 -7.99
CA PRO A 107 40.25 1.24 -7.72
C PRO A 107 40.99 2.53 -8.01
N THR A 108 41.42 3.22 -6.96
CA THR A 108 42.38 4.30 -7.09
C THR A 108 43.60 3.65 -7.74
N ALA A 109 43.89 4.02 -8.99
CA ALA A 109 45.04 3.52 -9.68
C ALA A 109 46.28 3.92 -8.87
N THR A 110 46.81 2.98 -8.08
CA THR A 110 48.11 3.13 -7.44
C THR A 110 49.13 3.23 -8.56
N ALA A 111 49.81 4.38 -8.64
CA ALA A 111 50.88 4.60 -9.60
C ALA A 111 51.87 3.42 -9.53
N THR A 112 52.00 2.69 -10.63
CA THR A 112 52.90 1.54 -10.73
C THR A 112 54.36 2.01 -10.60
N PRO A 113 55.12 1.59 -9.58
CA PRO A 113 56.56 1.77 -9.63
C PRO A 113 57.12 0.84 -10.71
N LYS A 114 57.78 1.41 -11.71
CA LYS A 114 58.42 0.70 -12.81
C LYS A 114 59.58 -0.17 -12.30
N PRO A 115 59.56 -1.51 -12.47
CA PRO A 115 60.73 -2.33 -12.19
C PRO A 115 61.53 -2.59 -13.47
N ARG A 116 62.86 -2.44 -13.36
CA ARG A 116 63.83 -2.71 -14.41
C ARG A 116 64.19 -4.23 -14.39
N SER A 117 64.13 -4.86 -15.56
CA SER A 117 64.89 -6.06 -16.04
C SER A 117 64.65 -7.47 -15.43
N LYS A 118 63.91 -8.30 -16.20
CA LYS A 118 64.17 -9.68 -16.77
C LYS A 118 64.68 -10.86 -15.88
N PRO A 119 64.52 -12.14 -16.33
CA PRO A 119 63.40 -13.06 -16.07
C PRO A 119 63.80 -14.29 -15.22
N GLN A 120 62.93 -14.78 -14.33
CA GLN A 120 63.13 -16.12 -13.77
C GLN A 120 61.81 -16.86 -13.59
N GLN A 121 61.79 -18.02 -14.25
CA GLN A 121 60.71 -18.95 -14.46
C GLN A 121 60.53 -19.84 -13.23
N ALA A 122 59.31 -19.90 -12.70
CA ALA A 122 58.80 -21.04 -11.94
C ALA A 122 57.34 -21.28 -12.32
N THR A 123 57.09 -22.51 -12.79
CA THR A 123 55.84 -23.12 -13.27
C THR A 123 54.88 -23.40 -12.08
N PRO A 124 53.54 -23.54 -12.29
CA PRO A 124 52.51 -23.09 -11.35
C PRO A 124 52.07 -24.17 -10.34
N THR A 125 51.66 -23.72 -9.15
CA THR A 125 50.84 -24.52 -8.23
C THR A 125 49.37 -24.21 -8.49
N LEU A 126 48.61 -25.24 -8.88
CA LEU A 126 47.16 -25.22 -8.96
C LEU A 126 46.56 -25.13 -7.54
N GLU A 127 45.97 -24.00 -7.19
CA GLU A 127 45.03 -23.91 -6.08
C GLU A 127 43.68 -23.38 -6.58
N THR A 128 42.67 -24.24 -6.43
CA THR A 128 41.23 -24.04 -6.58
C THR A 128 40.64 -24.45 -5.21
N PRO A 129 39.48 -23.97 -4.70
CA PRO A 129 38.63 -22.80 -4.97
C PRO A 129 38.20 -22.01 -3.70
N ALA A 130 37.59 -20.83 -3.85
CA ALA A 130 36.41 -20.45 -3.03
C ALA A 130 35.54 -19.42 -3.77
N LEU A 131 34.33 -19.86 -4.16
CA LEU A 131 33.23 -19.02 -4.64
C LEU A 131 32.75 -18.14 -3.47
N PRO A 132 32.61 -16.81 -3.59
CA PRO A 132 32.00 -16.02 -2.54
C PRO A 132 30.50 -16.31 -2.51
N THR A 133 30.05 -17.01 -1.47
CA THR A 133 28.64 -17.12 -1.12
C THR A 133 28.11 -15.70 -0.83
N PRO A 134 27.05 -15.22 -1.51
CA PRO A 134 26.44 -13.95 -1.13
C PRO A 134 25.75 -14.13 0.24
N THR A 135 26.28 -13.48 1.27
CA THR A 135 25.64 -13.37 2.58
C THR A 135 24.42 -12.46 2.45
N THR A 136 23.23 -13.06 2.39
CA THR A 136 21.95 -12.35 2.52
C THR A 136 21.83 -11.86 3.96
N ILE A 137 21.97 -10.56 4.17
CA ILE A 137 21.66 -9.93 5.47
C ILE A 137 20.17 -9.56 5.43
N ALA A 138 19.34 -10.35 6.11
CA ALA A 138 17.96 -9.98 6.38
C ALA A 138 17.93 -8.96 7.52
N ILE A 139 17.66 -7.70 7.20
CA ILE A 139 17.34 -6.67 8.21
C ILE A 139 15.82 -6.60 8.35
N THR A 140 15.31 -7.21 9.41
CA THR A 140 13.93 -7.02 9.87
C THR A 140 13.89 -5.74 10.70
N ALA A 141 13.30 -4.66 10.17
CA ALA A 141 13.01 -3.47 10.95
C ALA A 141 11.56 -3.54 11.45
N THR A 142 11.40 -3.90 12.72
CA THR A 142 10.13 -3.73 13.46
C THR A 142 10.04 -2.27 13.90
N ALA A 143 9.21 -1.48 13.23
CA ALA A 143 8.82 -0.16 13.73
C ALA A 143 7.59 -0.33 14.62
N GLU A 144 7.77 -0.27 15.94
CA GLU A 144 6.66 -0.09 16.87
C GLU A 144 6.23 1.39 16.84
N LEU A 145 4.98 1.63 16.43
CA LEU A 145 4.32 2.93 16.56
C LEU A 145 3.99 3.17 18.04
N THR A 146 4.87 3.84 18.76
CA THR A 146 4.53 4.42 20.07
C THR A 146 3.98 5.83 19.86
N ALA A 147 2.67 6.00 20.02
CA ALA A 147 2.04 7.32 20.04
C ALA A 147 2.43 8.06 21.32
N SER A 148 3.33 9.05 21.21
CA SER A 148 3.59 10.01 22.28
C SER A 148 2.67 11.21 22.11
N VAL A 149 1.75 11.39 23.06
CA VAL A 149 0.83 12.53 23.14
C VAL A 149 1.65 13.78 23.53
N PRO A 150 1.61 14.88 22.77
CA PRO A 150 2.20 16.12 23.25
C PRO A 150 1.32 16.71 24.35
N THR A 151 1.90 16.87 25.55
CA THR A 151 1.36 17.69 26.62
C THR A 151 1.31 19.15 26.13
N SER A 152 0.11 19.65 25.84
CA SER A 152 -0.11 21.08 25.62
C SER A 152 -0.26 21.77 26.97
N ASP A 153 0.61 22.75 27.20
CA ASP A 153 0.48 23.70 28.30
C ASP A 153 -0.92 24.35 28.29
N SER A 154 -1.55 24.34 29.45
CA SER A 154 -2.90 24.87 29.68
C SER A 154 -2.83 26.36 30.03
N ILE A 155 -3.46 27.21 29.22
CA ILE A 155 -3.88 28.57 29.62
C ILE A 155 -5.40 28.49 29.90
N PRO A 156 -5.91 29.03 31.03
CA PRO A 156 -7.28 28.76 31.45
C PRO A 156 -8.36 29.51 30.65
N THR A 157 -9.41 28.75 30.37
CA THR A 157 -10.78 29.01 29.91
C THR A 157 -11.42 30.34 30.36
N PRO A 158 -12.29 30.92 29.52
CA PRO A 158 -13.65 31.14 29.99
C PRO A 158 -14.69 30.31 29.23
N THR A 159 -15.58 29.74 30.02
CA THR A 159 -16.67 28.82 29.69
C THR A 159 -17.66 29.48 28.75
N LEU A 160 -17.84 28.90 27.57
CA LEU A 160 -19.00 29.15 26.72
C LEU A 160 -19.66 27.80 26.45
N VAL A 161 -20.67 27.49 27.27
CA VAL A 161 -21.54 26.34 27.10
C VAL A 161 -22.12 26.40 25.68
N PRO A 162 -21.93 25.37 24.82
CA PRO A 162 -22.60 25.34 23.53
C PRO A 162 -24.10 25.24 23.76
N ALA A 163 -24.80 26.34 23.46
CA ALA A 163 -26.25 26.37 23.40
C ALA A 163 -26.72 25.40 22.31
N HIS A 164 -27.45 24.36 22.74
CA HIS A 164 -28.31 23.48 21.95
C HIS A 164 -27.76 22.96 20.61
N LEU A 165 -27.42 21.66 20.59
CA LEU A 165 -27.33 20.90 19.34
C LEU A 165 -28.63 21.05 18.55
N PRO A 166 -28.58 21.22 17.21
CA PRO A 166 -29.77 21.11 16.39
C PRO A 166 -30.37 19.72 16.57
N ARG A 167 -31.63 19.67 17.00
CA ARG A 167 -32.43 18.45 17.04
C ARG A 167 -32.78 18.06 15.61
N THR A 168 -31.92 17.32 14.91
CA THR A 168 -32.31 16.61 13.68
C THR A 168 -32.96 15.30 14.05
N GLY A 169 -34.18 15.42 14.60
CA GLY A 169 -35.09 14.30 14.83
C GLY A 169 -36.44 14.67 14.25
N THR A 170 -36.54 14.70 12.93
CA THR A 170 -37.83 14.81 12.23
C THR A 170 -37.80 13.93 10.98
N GLY A 171 -38.53 12.82 11.06
CA GLY A 171 -38.98 12.04 9.91
C GLY A 171 -38.13 10.80 9.62
N ASP A 172 -38.48 9.67 10.25
CA ASP A 172 -38.20 8.34 9.71
C ASP A 172 -38.83 8.22 8.30
N PRO A 173 -38.07 8.02 7.20
CA PRO A 173 -38.66 7.55 5.94
C PRO A 173 -38.77 6.02 5.90
N SER A 174 -38.44 5.33 6.99
CA SER A 174 -38.38 3.87 7.08
C SER A 174 -39.74 3.16 6.96
N SER A 175 -40.86 3.90 6.95
CA SER A 175 -42.23 3.34 6.86
C SER A 175 -42.96 3.62 5.54
N ALA A 176 -42.42 4.45 4.64
CA ALA A 176 -43.11 4.81 3.40
C ALA A 176 -43.22 3.60 2.43
N TRP A 177 -42.17 2.78 2.34
CA TRP A 177 -42.18 1.56 1.54
C TRP A 177 -43.11 0.48 2.11
N LEU A 178 -43.30 0.44 3.44
CA LEU A 178 -44.23 -0.48 4.08
C LEU A 178 -45.68 -0.16 3.73
N ILE A 179 -46.05 1.12 3.62
CA ILE A 179 -47.40 1.54 3.20
C ILE A 179 -47.63 1.18 1.73
N VAL A 180 -46.64 1.40 0.86
CA VAL A 180 -46.73 1.02 -0.57
C VAL A 180 -46.84 -0.50 -0.73
N ALA A 181 -46.04 -1.27 0.01
CA ALA A 181 -46.10 -2.73 0.00
C ALA A 181 -47.45 -3.25 0.50
N LEU A 182 -48.01 -2.68 1.57
CA LEU A 182 -49.31 -3.06 2.11
C LEU A 182 -50.46 -2.73 1.13
N ALA A 183 -50.41 -1.57 0.46
CA ALA A 183 -51.40 -1.18 -0.54
C ALA A 183 -51.39 -2.10 -1.76
N LEU A 184 -50.20 -2.52 -2.23
CA LEU A 184 -50.07 -3.50 -3.31
C LEU A 184 -50.59 -4.89 -2.92
N LEU A 185 -50.35 -5.31 -1.68
CA LEU A 185 -50.84 -6.59 -1.17
C LEU A 185 -52.38 -6.60 -1.06
N LEU A 186 -52.97 -5.54 -0.49
CA LEU A 186 -54.43 -5.39 -0.40
C LEU A 186 -55.10 -5.28 -1.78
N GLY A 187 -54.51 -4.52 -2.71
CA GLY A 187 -54.99 -4.41 -4.08
C GLY A 187 -54.94 -5.73 -4.84
N GLY A 188 -53.86 -6.50 -4.67
CA GLY A 188 -53.71 -7.82 -5.27
C GLY A 188 -54.72 -8.85 -4.76
N VAL A 189 -54.96 -8.87 -3.44
CA VAL A 189 -55.96 -9.76 -2.83
C VAL A 189 -57.38 -9.40 -3.28
N LEU A 190 -57.71 -8.11 -3.38
CA LEU A 190 -59.02 -7.67 -3.83
C LEU A 190 -59.28 -8.01 -5.31
N ALA A 191 -58.27 -7.89 -6.18
CA ALA A 191 -58.36 -8.28 -7.58
C ALA A 191 -58.53 -9.81 -7.75
N LEU A 192 -57.87 -10.61 -6.92
CA LEU A 192 -58.03 -12.07 -6.90
C LEU A 192 -59.44 -12.49 -6.45
N LEU A 193 -60.02 -11.81 -5.46
CA LEU A 193 -61.38 -12.07 -5.01
C LEU A 193 -62.42 -11.68 -6.07
N TYR A 194 -62.27 -10.51 -6.72
CA TYR A 194 -63.16 -10.09 -7.81
C TYR A 194 -63.12 -11.05 -9.00
N ARG A 195 -61.93 -11.51 -9.41
CA ARG A 195 -61.77 -12.47 -10.50
C ARG A 195 -62.41 -13.82 -10.18
N ARG A 196 -62.39 -14.24 -8.90
CA ARG A 196 -62.98 -15.50 -8.44
C ARG A 196 -64.51 -15.44 -8.34
N VAL A 197 -65.08 -14.27 -8.06
CA VAL A 197 -66.54 -14.04 -8.04
C VAL A 197 -67.11 -13.91 -9.45
N LEU A 198 -66.36 -13.32 -10.41
CA LEU A 198 -66.79 -13.20 -11.80
C LEU A 198 -66.66 -14.50 -12.63
N SER A 199 -66.04 -15.54 -12.06
CA SER A 199 -65.83 -16.85 -12.70
C SER A 199 -66.74 -17.95 -12.13
N ARG A 200 -67.85 -17.59 -11.49
CA ARG A 200 -68.94 -18.49 -11.10
C ARG A 200 -70.25 -18.08 -11.74
#